data_AF-A0A956R621-F1
#
_entry.id   AF-A0A956R621-F1
#
_cell.length_a   1.000
_cell.length_b   1.000
_cell.length_c   1.000
_cell.angle_alpha   90.00
_cell.angle_beta   90.00
_cell.angle_gamma   90.00
#
_symmetry.space_group_name_H-M   'P 1'
#
loop_
_entity.id
_entity.type
_entity.pdbx_description
1 polymer ?
#
loop_
_entity_poly.entity_id
_entity_poly.type
_entity_poly.pdbx_seq_one_letter_code
_entity_poly.pdbx_strand_id
1 'polypeptide(L)'
;MPTSPPAHRRRSLGLAAHLGLAGLGLACHARSPGASAPAEPAPLVAIEHDASLDELRLLGLLDALASDELGGRYTLHDDIRRAAEAITTHYREAGVAAASPEGYLLDFEIMVGIDPGPRTALVLDATESLAFDPEVLVPRPEGAAGEVEGPLVFVGYG
;
A
#
# COMPACT_ATOMS: atom_id res chain seq x y z
N MET A 1 27.95 -5.83 42.73
CA MET A 1 28.78 -4.81 42.06
C MET A 1 27.88 -4.05 41.09
N PRO A 2 27.59 -2.76 41.33
CA PRO A 2 26.76 -1.95 40.43
C PRO A 2 27.65 -1.17 39.45
N THR A 3 27.40 -1.28 38.14
CA THR A 3 27.98 -0.37 37.13
C THR A 3 26.85 0.42 36.48
N SER A 4 26.87 1.73 36.76
CA SER A 4 25.94 2.75 36.24
C SER A 4 26.06 2.95 34.72
N PRO A 5 25.00 3.46 34.07
CA PRO A 5 25.00 3.85 32.66
C PRO A 5 25.60 5.26 32.42
N PRO A 6 26.23 5.54 31.26
CA PRO A 6 26.74 6.87 30.96
C PRO A 6 25.67 7.84 30.40
N ALA A 7 25.38 8.84 31.22
CA ALA A 7 25.19 10.27 30.96
C ALA A 7 24.73 10.78 29.58
N HIS A 8 23.50 11.32 29.56
CA HIS A 8 23.03 12.33 28.61
C HIS A 8 23.89 13.60 28.63
N ARG A 9 24.50 13.96 27.49
CA ARG A 9 25.04 15.32 27.27
C ARG A 9 23.94 16.23 26.73
N ARG A 10 23.34 17.02 27.61
CA ARG A 10 22.62 18.25 27.27
C ARG A 10 23.64 19.30 26.85
N ARG A 11 23.57 19.80 25.60
CA ARG A 11 24.28 21.01 25.20
C ARG A 11 23.35 22.21 25.39
N SER A 12 23.86 23.12 26.19
CA SER A 12 23.29 24.36 26.70
C SER A 12 23.20 25.46 25.66
N LEU A 13 22.26 26.36 25.95
CA LEU A 13 21.97 27.64 25.30
C LEU A 13 23.22 28.45 24.94
N GLY A 14 23.23 28.99 23.71
CA GLY A 14 23.96 30.19 23.34
C GLY A 14 22.96 31.31 23.05
N LEU A 15 22.77 32.18 24.04
CA LEU A 15 22.04 33.44 23.94
C LEU A 15 22.95 34.45 23.25
N ALA A 16 22.56 34.97 22.09
CA ALA A 16 23.19 36.16 21.50
C ALA A 16 22.10 37.08 20.95
N ALA A 17 21.81 38.12 21.74
CA ALA A 17 20.98 39.24 21.36
C ALA A 17 21.79 40.21 20.51
N HIS A 18 21.28 40.59 19.34
CA HIS A 18 21.64 41.86 18.71
C HIS A 18 20.38 42.56 18.19
N LEU A 19 20.11 43.72 18.79
CA LEU A 19 19.29 44.80 18.26
C LEU A 19 19.82 45.25 16.89
N GLY A 20 18.91 45.67 16.00
CA GLY A 20 19.27 46.73 15.05
C GLY A 20 18.45 46.77 13.75
N LEU A 21 17.56 47.76 13.70
CA LEU A 21 17.19 48.58 12.53
C LEU A 21 16.40 47.96 11.36
N ALA A 22 15.14 48.38 11.32
CA ALA A 22 14.54 49.22 10.28
C ALA A 22 14.61 48.77 8.80
N GLY A 23 13.40 48.61 8.24
CA GLY A 23 13.12 49.05 6.87
C GLY A 23 13.20 47.96 5.81
N LEU A 24 12.06 47.38 5.47
CA LEU A 24 11.41 47.50 4.16
C LEU A 24 10.25 46.50 4.16
N GLY A 25 9.03 47.01 3.97
CA GLY A 25 7.86 46.19 3.71
C GLY A 25 8.02 45.46 2.38
N LEU A 26 8.63 44.28 2.43
CA LEU A 26 8.55 43.31 1.35
C LEU A 26 7.17 42.67 1.45
N ALA A 27 6.21 43.20 0.68
CA ALA A 27 4.94 42.55 0.47
C ALA A 27 5.21 41.16 -0.11
N CYS A 28 4.97 40.12 0.69
CA CYS A 28 4.96 38.73 0.27
C CYS A 28 3.90 38.53 -0.82
N HIS A 29 4.28 38.71 -2.09
CA HIS A 29 3.54 38.12 -3.20
C HIS A 29 3.88 36.63 -3.23
N ALA A 30 3.25 35.87 -2.32
CA ALA A 30 3.09 34.44 -2.50
C ALA A 30 2.20 34.25 -3.73
N ARG A 31 2.82 34.15 -4.90
CA ARG A 31 2.15 33.72 -6.12
C ARG A 31 1.77 32.26 -5.90
N SER A 32 0.54 32.05 -5.45
CA SER A 32 -0.04 30.70 -5.42
C SER A 32 0.16 30.11 -6.81
N PRO A 33 0.75 28.89 -6.96
CA PRO A 33 0.64 28.18 -8.21
C PRO A 33 -0.87 28.09 -8.48
N GLY A 34 -1.30 28.63 -9.62
CA GLY A 34 -2.69 28.54 -10.03
C GLY A 34 -3.06 27.07 -10.01
N ALA A 35 -4.00 26.71 -9.14
CA ALA A 35 -4.65 25.42 -9.21
C ALA A 35 -5.25 25.34 -10.62
N SER A 36 -4.60 24.60 -11.50
CA SER A 36 -5.21 24.21 -12.77
C SER A 36 -6.51 23.51 -12.38
N ALA A 37 -7.63 24.04 -12.84
CA ALA A 37 -8.90 23.34 -12.71
C ALA A 37 -8.69 21.90 -13.21
N PRO A 38 -9.25 20.88 -12.53
CA PRO A 38 -9.20 19.52 -13.03
C PRO A 38 -9.78 19.54 -14.45
N ALA A 39 -9.02 19.03 -15.41
CA ALA A 39 -9.47 18.93 -16.78
C ALA A 39 -10.80 18.18 -16.78
N GLU A 40 -11.83 18.80 -17.34
CA GLU A 40 -13.13 18.16 -17.51
C GLU A 40 -12.88 16.88 -18.33
N PRO A 41 -13.27 15.69 -17.82
CA PRO A 41 -13.01 14.45 -18.52
C PRO A 41 -13.67 14.52 -19.89
N ALA A 42 -12.90 14.22 -20.93
CA ALA A 42 -13.42 14.19 -22.29
C ALA A 42 -14.70 13.32 -22.31
N PRO A 43 -15.74 13.74 -23.07
CA PRO A 43 -16.97 12.97 -23.14
C PRO A 43 -16.65 11.55 -23.56
N LEU A 44 -17.05 10.58 -22.73
CA LEU A 44 -16.90 9.16 -23.02
C LEU A 44 -17.69 8.87 -24.29
N VAL A 45 -16.97 8.66 -25.40
CA VAL A 45 -17.57 8.19 -26.64
C VAL A 45 -18.10 6.80 -26.37
N ALA A 46 -19.42 6.64 -26.33
CA ALA A 46 -20.07 5.35 -26.24
C ALA A 46 -19.77 4.59 -27.54
N ILE A 47 -18.78 3.71 -27.49
CA ILE A 47 -18.54 2.75 -28.56
C ILE A 47 -19.63 1.70 -28.41
N GLU A 48 -20.61 1.72 -29.31
CA GLU A 48 -21.54 0.59 -29.44
C GLU A 48 -20.73 -0.61 -29.95
N HIS A 49 -20.28 -1.44 -29.02
CA HIS A 49 -19.72 -2.74 -29.33
C HIS A 49 -20.88 -3.72 -29.53
N ASP A 50 -20.93 -4.34 -30.71
CA ASP A 50 -21.63 -5.61 -30.88
C ASP A 50 -20.87 -6.63 -30.02
N ALA A 51 -21.24 -6.71 -28.75
CA ALA A 51 -20.60 -7.56 -27.76
C ALA A 51 -21.07 -9.00 -27.96
N SER A 52 -20.81 -9.58 -29.12
CA SER A 52 -20.93 -11.02 -29.30
C SER A 52 -19.82 -11.67 -28.45
N LEU A 53 -20.21 -12.25 -27.33
CA LEU A 53 -19.30 -13.05 -26.51
C LEU A 53 -19.01 -14.36 -27.25
N ASP A 54 -17.75 -14.54 -27.66
CA ASP A 54 -17.25 -15.83 -28.11
C ASP A 54 -16.95 -16.70 -26.89
N GLU A 55 -17.91 -17.54 -26.54
CA GLU A 55 -17.84 -18.43 -25.37
C GLU A 55 -16.66 -19.40 -25.44
N LEU A 56 -16.34 -19.94 -26.63
CA LEU A 56 -15.22 -20.86 -26.80
C LEU A 56 -13.89 -20.16 -26.56
N ARG A 57 -13.74 -18.94 -27.09
CA ARG A 57 -12.55 -18.12 -26.83
C ARG A 57 -12.43 -17.76 -25.36
N LEU A 58 -13.52 -17.40 -24.69
CA LEU A 58 -13.52 -17.10 -23.26
C LEU A 58 -13.08 -18.31 -22.43
N LEU A 59 -13.67 -19.49 -22.68
CA LEU A 59 -13.32 -20.70 -21.96
C LEU A 59 -11.87 -21.10 -22.20
N GLY A 60 -11.36 -20.97 -23.43
CA GLY A 60 -9.95 -21.22 -23.73
C GLY A 60 -8.99 -20.31 -22.97
N LEU A 61 -9.34 -19.02 -22.82
CA LEU A 61 -8.55 -18.08 -22.01
C LEU A 61 -8.59 -18.44 -20.52
N LEU A 62 -9.75 -18.83 -20.00
CA LEU A 62 -9.89 -19.24 -18.61
C LEU A 62 -9.10 -20.51 -18.30
N ASP A 63 -9.16 -21.51 -19.19
CA ASP A 63 -8.41 -22.76 -19.08
C ASP A 63 -6.89 -22.50 -19.09
N ALA A 64 -6.42 -21.70 -20.04
CA ALA A 64 -5.02 -21.29 -20.09
C ALA A 64 -4.58 -20.60 -18.78
N LEU A 65 -5.33 -19.60 -18.31
CA LEU A 65 -5.03 -18.84 -17.08
C LEU A 65 -5.22 -19.65 -15.78
N ALA A 66 -5.93 -20.77 -15.83
CA ALA A 66 -6.11 -21.69 -14.71
C ALA A 66 -5.15 -22.89 -14.75
N SER A 67 -4.40 -23.06 -15.85
CA SER A 67 -3.48 -24.18 -16.00
C SER A 67 -2.32 -24.14 -14.99
N ASP A 68 -1.85 -25.31 -14.59
CA ASP A 68 -0.67 -25.47 -13.73
C ASP A 68 0.59 -24.87 -14.39
N GLU A 69 0.64 -24.85 -15.73
CA GLU A 69 1.74 -24.28 -16.48
C GLU A 69 1.90 -22.77 -16.22
N LEU A 70 0.80 -22.03 -16.05
CA LEU A 70 0.82 -20.62 -15.65
C LEU A 70 0.82 -20.43 -14.12
N GLY A 71 1.05 -21.51 -13.38
CA GLY A 71 1.36 -21.48 -11.94
C GLY A 71 0.24 -20.94 -11.07
N GLY A 72 -1.01 -20.96 -11.55
CA GLY A 72 -2.20 -20.69 -10.75
C GLY A 72 -2.16 -19.40 -9.92
N ARG A 73 -2.10 -18.22 -10.54
CA ARG A 73 -2.42 -16.89 -9.95
C ARG A 73 -1.80 -16.53 -8.58
N TYR A 74 -0.84 -17.29 -8.06
CA TYR A 74 -0.28 -17.05 -6.74
C TYR A 74 0.45 -15.72 -6.74
N THR A 75 -0.05 -14.79 -5.93
CA THR A 75 0.59 -13.50 -5.71
C THR A 75 1.98 -13.79 -5.12
N LEU A 76 3.03 -13.21 -5.70
CA LEU A 76 4.46 -13.38 -5.37
C LEU A 76 5.18 -14.60 -5.95
N HIS A 77 4.52 -15.45 -6.75
CA HIS A 77 5.22 -16.48 -7.51
C HIS A 77 5.70 -15.92 -8.86
N ASP A 78 6.85 -16.40 -9.37
CA ASP A 78 7.39 -15.94 -10.65
C ASP A 78 6.41 -16.14 -11.83
N ASP A 79 5.52 -17.12 -11.71
CA ASP A 79 4.51 -17.44 -12.72
C ASP A 79 3.45 -16.34 -12.91
N ILE A 80 3.24 -15.47 -11.91
CA ILE A 80 2.30 -14.34 -12.06
C ILE A 80 2.72 -13.42 -13.22
N ARG A 81 4.03 -13.31 -13.47
CA ARG A 81 4.55 -12.52 -14.58
C ARG A 81 4.21 -13.15 -15.93
N ARG A 82 4.31 -14.48 -16.04
CA ARG A 82 3.96 -15.21 -17.27
C ARG A 82 2.47 -15.07 -17.59
N ALA A 83 1.61 -15.16 -16.57
CA ALA A 83 0.18 -14.92 -16.74
C ALA A 83 -0.10 -13.47 -17.18
N ALA A 84 0.57 -12.47 -16.57
CA ALA A 84 0.44 -11.07 -16.96
C ALA A 84 0.90 -10.81 -18.41
N GLU A 85 1.97 -11.47 -18.86
CA GLU A 85 2.46 -11.40 -20.24
C GLU A 85 1.47 -12.03 -21.24
N ALA A 86 0.83 -13.15 -20.88
CA ALA A 86 -0.22 -13.76 -21.70
C ALA A 86 -1.43 -12.82 -21.87
N ILE A 87 -1.90 -12.21 -20.78
CA ILE A 87 -3.00 -11.22 -20.83
C ILE A 87 -2.61 -10.00 -21.68
N THR A 88 -1.39 -9.49 -21.49
CA THR A 88 -0.86 -8.35 -22.24
C THR A 88 -0.82 -8.63 -23.75
N THR A 89 -0.50 -9.86 -24.15
CA THR A 89 -0.49 -10.26 -25.56
C THR A 89 -1.88 -10.11 -26.18
N HIS A 90 -2.92 -10.58 -25.50
CA HIS A 90 -4.30 -10.43 -25.99
C HIS A 90 -4.76 -8.97 -26.05
N TYR A 91 -4.33 -8.12 -25.12
CA TYR A 91 -4.61 -6.68 -25.19
C TYR A 91 -3.97 -6.03 -26.41
N ARG A 92 -2.72 -6.36 -26.72
CA ARG A 92 -2.04 -5.86 -27.93
C ARG A 92 -2.75 -6.33 -29.20
N GLU A 93 -3.10 -7.61 -29.28
CA GLU A 93 -3.84 -8.18 -30.41
C GLU A 93 -5.21 -7.52 -30.62
N ALA A 94 -5.86 -7.12 -29.52
CA ALA A 94 -7.12 -6.40 -29.55
C ALA A 94 -6.97 -4.89 -29.82
N GLY A 95 -5.74 -4.38 -29.98
CA GLY A 95 -5.48 -2.96 -30.21
C GLY A 95 -5.73 -2.07 -28.98
N VAL A 96 -5.80 -2.66 -27.78
CA VAL A 96 -5.93 -1.93 -26.52
C VAL A 96 -4.63 -1.19 -26.25
N ALA A 97 -4.69 0.11 -25.99
CA ALA A 97 -3.50 0.88 -25.63
C ALA A 97 -3.06 0.58 -24.18
N ALA A 98 -1.77 0.64 -23.92
CA ALA A 98 -1.22 0.61 -22.58
C ALA A 98 -1.73 1.81 -21.74
N ALA A 99 -2.02 1.57 -20.47
CA ALA A 99 -2.50 2.61 -19.56
C ALA A 99 -1.38 3.50 -19.00
N SER A 100 -0.11 3.09 -19.13
CA SER A 100 1.06 3.84 -18.67
C SER A 100 2.11 3.98 -19.78
N PRO A 101 2.94 5.03 -19.75
CA PRO A 101 4.08 5.19 -20.66
C PRO A 101 5.09 4.03 -20.62
N GLU A 102 5.20 3.36 -19.47
CA GLU A 102 6.10 2.24 -19.23
C GLU A 102 5.55 0.91 -19.80
N GLY A 103 4.26 0.87 -20.18
CA GLY A 103 3.63 -0.24 -20.87
C GLY A 103 2.38 -0.77 -20.15
N TYR A 104 2.12 -2.07 -20.31
CA TYR A 104 0.92 -2.73 -19.76
C TYR A 104 1.10 -3.19 -18.32
N LEU A 105 2.36 -3.31 -17.86
CA LEU A 105 2.69 -3.77 -16.51
C LEU A 105 2.99 -2.55 -15.63
N LEU A 106 2.38 -2.53 -14.45
CA LEU A 106 2.61 -1.52 -13.43
C LEU A 106 3.27 -2.18 -12.23
N ASP A 107 4.39 -1.61 -11.80
CA ASP A 107 5.02 -2.00 -10.56
C ASP A 107 4.27 -1.35 -9.39
N PHE A 108 3.99 -2.13 -8.35
CA PHE A 108 3.39 -1.65 -7.12
C PHE A 108 3.94 -2.42 -5.93
N GLU A 109 4.00 -1.75 -4.78
CA GLU A 109 4.42 -2.38 -3.54
C GLU A 109 3.25 -3.15 -2.93
N ILE A 110 3.53 -4.36 -2.44
CA ILE A 110 2.58 -5.14 -1.65
C ILE A 110 3.13 -5.40 -0.25
N MET A 111 2.27 -5.23 0.74
CA MET A 111 2.58 -5.56 2.12
C MET A 111 2.38 -7.06 2.32
N VAL A 112 3.48 -7.79 2.45
CA VAL A 112 3.48 -9.24 2.73
C VAL A 112 3.42 -9.50 4.23
N GLY A 113 2.28 -9.19 4.82
CA GLY A 113 2.01 -9.54 6.21
C GLY A 113 2.84 -8.78 7.25
N ILE A 114 2.57 -9.13 8.51
CA ILE A 114 3.39 -8.75 9.67
C ILE A 114 3.85 -10.05 10.33
N ASP A 115 5.17 -10.21 10.45
CA ASP A 115 5.71 -11.32 11.22
C ASP A 115 5.45 -11.09 12.72
N PRO A 116 4.84 -12.07 13.43
CA PRO A 116 4.64 -11.97 14.86
C PRO A 116 6.01 -11.98 15.56
N GLY A 117 6.34 -10.85 16.20
CA GLY A 117 7.54 -10.73 17.02
C GLY A 117 7.40 -11.47 18.36
N PRO A 118 8.49 -11.62 19.13
CA PRO A 118 8.49 -12.32 20.43
C PRO A 118 7.63 -11.65 21.53
N ARG A 119 7.07 -10.48 21.26
CA ARG A 119 6.17 -9.74 22.15
C ARG A 119 4.71 -9.75 21.68
N THR A 120 4.39 -10.54 20.66
CA THR A 120 3.01 -10.68 20.18
C THR A 120 2.24 -11.46 21.24
N ALA A 121 1.28 -10.81 21.89
CA ALA A 121 0.44 -11.41 22.93
C ALA A 121 -0.85 -10.61 23.08
N LEU A 122 -1.92 -11.29 23.52
CA LEU A 122 -3.13 -10.66 24.03
C LEU A 122 -3.15 -10.85 25.56
N VAL A 123 -3.20 -9.77 26.31
CA VAL A 123 -3.24 -9.81 27.78
C VAL A 123 -4.62 -9.37 28.27
N LEU A 124 -5.28 -10.22 29.05
CA LEU A 124 -6.56 -9.96 29.70
C LEU A 124 -6.34 -9.80 31.21
N ASP A 125 -6.88 -8.72 31.77
CA ASP A 125 -6.89 -8.42 33.21
C ASP A 125 -5.51 -8.46 33.91
N ALA A 126 -4.41 -8.26 33.16
CA ALA A 126 -3.02 -8.30 33.61
C ALA A 126 -2.56 -9.61 34.29
N THR A 127 -3.44 -10.61 34.38
CA THR A 127 -3.18 -11.92 35.00
C THR A 127 -3.25 -13.06 33.99
N GLU A 128 -4.04 -12.91 32.92
CA GLU A 128 -4.14 -13.90 31.86
C GLU A 128 -3.43 -13.38 30.62
N SER A 129 -2.41 -14.11 30.16
CA SER A 129 -1.70 -13.80 28.92
C SER A 129 -1.92 -14.94 27.95
N LEU A 130 -2.56 -14.63 26.83
CA LEU A 130 -2.61 -15.50 25.67
C LEU A 130 -1.38 -15.17 24.82
N ALA A 131 -0.36 -16.01 24.95
CA ALA A 131 0.81 -15.95 24.08
C ALA A 131 0.39 -16.17 22.62
N PHE A 132 1.17 -15.61 21.69
CA PHE A 132 0.98 -15.89 20.28
C PHE A 132 1.06 -17.39 20.00
N ASP A 133 -0.02 -17.92 19.45
CA ASP A 133 -0.13 -19.25 18.89
C ASP A 133 -0.66 -19.07 17.46
N PRO A 134 0.09 -19.44 16.41
CA PRO A 134 -0.33 -19.24 15.03
C PRO A 134 -1.60 -20.02 14.65
N GLU A 135 -2.01 -21.02 15.44
CA GLU A 135 -3.30 -21.72 15.24
C GLU A 135 -4.49 -20.94 15.81
N VAL A 136 -4.25 -20.00 16.73
CA VAL A 136 -5.30 -19.27 17.47
C VAL A 136 -5.30 -17.77 17.16
N LEU A 137 -4.12 -17.19 16.94
CA LEU A 137 -3.89 -15.78 16.67
C LEU A 137 -3.10 -15.67 15.37
N VAL A 138 -3.72 -15.11 14.33
CA VAL A 138 -3.05 -14.85 13.05
C VAL A 138 -3.00 -13.33 12.86
N PRO A 139 -1.81 -12.72 12.71
CA PRO A 139 -1.72 -11.30 12.42
C PRO A 139 -2.39 -11.01 11.09
N ARG A 140 -3.19 -9.95 11.05
CA ARG A 140 -3.77 -9.48 9.80
C ARG A 140 -2.71 -8.75 8.97
N PRO A 141 -2.59 -9.04 7.67
CA PRO A 141 -1.58 -8.41 6.82
C PRO A 141 -1.82 -6.91 6.63
N GLU A 142 -3.04 -6.42 6.85
CA GLU A 142 -3.39 -5.00 6.74
C GLU A 142 -3.13 -4.21 8.05
N GLY A 143 -2.68 -4.89 9.10
CA GLY A 143 -2.39 -4.28 10.40
C GLY A 143 -1.12 -3.42 10.40
N ALA A 144 -0.82 -2.83 11.55
CA ALA A 144 0.47 -2.21 11.84
C ALA A 144 1.05 -2.80 13.13
N ALA A 145 2.38 -2.88 13.22
CA ALA A 145 3.03 -3.28 14.47
C ALA A 145 2.85 -2.18 15.53
N GLY A 146 2.37 -2.57 16.71
CA GLY A 146 2.12 -1.62 17.79
C GLY A 146 1.60 -2.30 19.06
N GLU A 147 1.38 -1.47 20.07
CA GLU A 147 0.82 -1.86 21.35
C GLU A 147 -0.40 -0.96 21.62
N VAL A 148 -1.50 -1.56 22.07
CA VAL A 148 -2.72 -0.86 22.43
C VAL A 148 -3.28 -1.46 23.71
N GLU A 149 -3.73 -0.59 24.61
CA GLU A 149 -4.38 -0.97 25.86
C GLU A 149 -5.74 -0.28 25.93
N GLY A 150 -6.78 -1.05 26.26
CA GLY A 150 -8.13 -0.51 26.35
C GLY A 150 -9.18 -1.58 26.66
N PRO A 151 -10.44 -1.16 26.88
CA PRO A 151 -11.54 -2.08 27.12
C PRO A 151 -11.82 -2.93 25.86
N LEU A 152 -12.02 -4.23 26.07
CA LEU A 152 -12.47 -5.14 25.01
C LEU A 152 -13.98 -4.97 24.81
N VAL A 153 -14.39 -4.68 23.57
CA VAL A 153 -15.81 -4.53 23.20
C VAL A 153 -16.13 -5.48 22.06
N PHE A 154 -17.19 -6.26 22.22
CA PHE A 154 -17.72 -7.11 21.15
C PHE A 154 -18.61 -6.28 20.20
N VAL A 155 -18.22 -6.18 18.92
CA VAL A 155 -18.92 -5.39 17.89
C VAL A 155 -19.62 -6.24 16.83
N GLY A 156 -19.68 -7.57 16.98
CA GLY A 156 -20.25 -8.47 15.97
C GLY A 156 -19.24 -8.83 14.88
N TYR A 157 -19.58 -8.62 13.61
CA TYR A 157 -18.82 -9.08 12.45
C TYR A 157 -17.89 -8.04 11.81
N GLY A 158 -17.61 -6.94 12.52
CA GLY A 158 -16.77 -5.84 12.03
C GLY A 158 -17.59 -4.61 11.71
#